data_AF-A0A9D6PS13-F1
#
_entry.id   AF-A0A9D6PS13-F1
#
_cell.length_a   1.000
_cell.length_b   1.000
_cell.length_c   1.000
_cell.angle_alpha   90.00
_cell.angle_beta   90.00
_cell.angle_gamma   90.00
#
_symmetry.space_group_name_H-M   'P 1'
#
loop_
_entity.id
_entity.type
_entity.pdbx_description
1 polymer ?
#
loop_
_entity_poly.entity_id
_entity_poly.type
_entity_poly.pdbx_seq_one_letter_code
_entity_poly.pdbx_strand_id
1 'polypeptide(L)'
;MSPASRNNWQPTASLEVLKIRARVLQDIRAFFAVREVLEVETPMLSSAAVTDVHLNSAKTSLNGQDLYLHTSPEFFMKRLLAAGSGDIYQICKVMRDDE
;
A
#
# COMPACT_ATOMS: atom_id res chain seq x y z
N MET A 1 20.75 10.82 -32.98
CA MET A 1 21.09 11.65 -31.80
C MET A 1 19.98 12.66 -31.60
N SER A 2 19.17 12.50 -30.56
CA SER A 2 18.10 13.42 -30.15
C SER A 2 18.17 13.56 -28.61
N PRO A 3 17.93 14.75 -28.04
CA PRO A 3 18.68 15.24 -26.91
C PRO A 3 18.14 14.74 -25.57
N ALA A 4 19.06 14.27 -24.72
CA ALA A 4 18.83 14.22 -23.29
C ALA A 4 18.72 15.65 -22.75
N SER A 5 17.57 16.04 -22.20
CA SER A 5 17.45 16.87 -20.99
C SER A 5 15.98 17.20 -20.68
N ARG A 6 15.24 16.23 -20.14
CA ARG A 6 14.20 16.57 -19.16
C ARG A 6 14.81 16.40 -17.78
N ASN A 7 14.75 17.42 -16.94
CA ASN A 7 15.16 17.37 -15.53
C ASN A 7 14.29 16.34 -14.78
N ASN A 8 14.65 15.06 -14.86
CA ASN A 8 13.84 13.92 -14.40
C ASN A 8 13.95 13.66 -12.88
N TRP A 9 14.47 14.62 -12.13
CA TRP A 9 14.61 14.52 -10.68
C TRP A 9 13.44 15.17 -9.93
N GLN A 10 12.71 16.09 -10.58
CA GLN A 10 11.60 16.78 -9.96
C GLN A 10 10.40 15.83 -9.78
N PRO A 11 9.61 15.99 -8.71
CA PRO A 11 8.39 15.22 -8.54
C PRO A 11 7.41 15.50 -9.66
N THR A 12 6.67 14.48 -10.08
CA THR A 12 5.59 14.62 -11.07
C THR A 12 4.38 15.38 -10.51
N ALA A 13 4.22 15.45 -9.19
CA ALA A 13 3.18 16.20 -8.50
C ALA A 13 3.71 17.55 -7.98
N SER A 14 2.88 18.60 -8.06
CA SER A 14 3.21 19.90 -7.46
C SER A 14 3.17 19.85 -5.94
N LEU A 15 3.88 20.78 -5.28
CA LEU A 15 3.87 20.90 -3.83
C LEU A 15 2.46 21.14 -3.26
N GLU A 16 1.60 21.84 -4.00
CA GLU A 16 0.20 22.07 -3.61
C GLU A 16 -0.59 20.76 -3.57
N VAL A 17 -0.41 19.90 -4.58
CA VAL A 17 -1.03 18.57 -4.61
C VAL A 17 -0.55 17.70 -3.44
N LEU A 18 0.74 17.78 -3.09
CA LEU A 18 1.28 17.05 -1.93
C LEU A 18 0.66 17.54 -0.61
N LYS A 19 0.45 18.85 -0.44
CA LYS A 19 -0.24 19.41 0.74
C LYS A 19 -1.70 18.97 0.82
N ILE A 20 -2.41 18.95 -0.30
CA ILE A 20 -3.80 18.46 -0.37
C ILE A 20 -3.84 16.98 0.01
N ARG A 21 -2.95 16.15 -0.55
CA ARG A 21 -2.83 14.73 -0.20
C ARG A 21 -2.61 14.54 1.30
N ALA A 22 -1.72 15.31 1.91
CA ALA A 22 -1.46 15.22 3.34
C ALA A 22 -2.71 15.53 4.18
N ARG A 23 -3.48 16.57 3.79
CA ARG A 23 -4.75 16.92 4.44
C ARG A 23 -5.80 15.82 4.30
N VAL A 24 -5.99 15.28 3.10
CA VAL A 24 -6.91 14.16 2.87
C VAL A 24 -6.57 12.95 3.75
N LEU A 25 -5.28 12.60 3.86
CA LEU A 25 -4.84 11.51 4.72
C LEU A 25 -5.13 11.79 6.20
N GLN A 26 -4.96 13.04 6.65
CA GLN A 26 -5.32 13.45 8.01
C GLN A 26 -6.83 13.34 8.25
N ASP A 27 -7.65 13.80 7.31
CA ASP A 27 -9.11 13.77 7.42
C ASP A 27 -9.66 12.34 7.45
N ILE A 28 -9.09 11.44 6.63
CA ILE A 28 -9.45 10.01 6.65
C ILE A 28 -9.14 9.40 8.02
N ARG A 29 -7.96 9.68 8.59
CA ARG A 29 -7.60 9.18 9.92
C ARG A 29 -8.52 9.74 10.99
N ALA A 30 -8.82 11.04 10.94
CA ALA A 30 -9.73 11.68 11.88
C ALA A 30 -11.13 11.05 11.83
N PHE A 31 -11.63 10.70 10.63
CA PHE A 31 -12.92 10.02 10.45
C PHE A 31 -12.99 8.67 11.17
N PHE A 32 -11.94 7.85 11.09
CA PHE A 32 -11.88 6.56 11.76
C PHE A 32 -11.60 6.69 13.26
N ALA A 33 -10.77 7.65 13.66
CA ALA A 33 -10.42 7.89 15.06
C ALA A 33 -11.66 8.24 15.93
N VAL A 34 -12.56 9.09 15.43
CA VAL A 34 -13.80 9.43 16.17
C VAL A 34 -14.79 8.26 16.29
N ARG A 35 -14.56 7.17 15.55
CA ARG A 35 -15.35 5.94 15.57
C ARG A 35 -14.64 4.79 16.28
N GLU A 36 -13.47 5.06 16.88
CA GLU A 36 -12.66 4.05 17.56
C GLU A 36 -12.26 2.86 16.67
N VAL A 37 -12.15 3.08 15.34
CA VAL A 37 -11.64 2.08 14.40
C VAL A 37 -10.11 2.14 14.40
N LEU A 38 -9.45 1.03 14.69
CA LEU A 38 -8.01 0.96 14.93
C LEU A 38 -7.20 1.02 13.61
N GLU A 39 -6.27 1.97 13.49
CA GLU A 39 -5.29 1.97 12.39
C GLU A 39 -4.27 0.85 12.63
N VAL A 40 -4.07 -0.02 11.64
CA VAL A 40 -3.09 -1.11 11.69
C VAL A 40 -2.11 -1.03 10.53
N GLU A 41 -0.94 -1.66 10.70
CA GLU A 41 0.01 -1.89 9.62
C GLU A 41 0.30 -3.39 9.49
N THR A 42 0.22 -3.89 8.26
CA THR A 42 0.47 -5.29 7.91
C THR A 42 1.71 -5.40 7.01
N PRO A 43 2.38 -6.58 6.98
CA PRO A 43 3.52 -6.79 6.10
C PRO A 43 3.20 -6.50 4.63
N MET A 44 4.11 -5.82 3.92
CA MET A 44 4.00 -5.61 2.48
C MET A 44 4.41 -6.83 1.65
N LEU A 45 5.24 -7.70 2.24
CA LEU A 45 5.75 -8.91 1.62
C LEU A 45 5.06 -10.14 2.22
N SER A 46 4.64 -11.04 1.34
CA SER A 46 4.04 -12.32 1.68
C SER A 46 4.85 -13.45 1.07
N SER A 47 4.90 -14.60 1.77
CA SER A 47 5.48 -15.83 1.24
C SER A 47 4.63 -16.46 0.13
N ALA A 48 3.38 -16.02 -0.02
CA ALA A 48 2.45 -16.48 -1.05
C ALA A 48 1.82 -15.28 -1.78
N ALA A 49 1.66 -15.43 -3.10
CA ALA A 49 0.91 -14.51 -3.93
C ALA A 49 -0.60 -14.59 -3.62
N VAL A 50 -1.37 -13.62 -4.11
CA VAL A 50 -2.84 -13.74 -4.10
C VAL A 50 -3.30 -14.82 -5.08
N THR A 51 -4.43 -15.46 -4.77
CA THR A 51 -5.00 -16.55 -5.57
C THR A 51 -5.91 -16.05 -6.70
N ASP A 52 -6.09 -14.75 -6.84
CA ASP A 52 -6.93 -14.16 -7.87
C ASP A 52 -6.23 -14.22 -9.22
N VAL A 53 -6.90 -14.85 -10.20
CA VAL A 53 -6.36 -15.13 -11.54
C VAL A 53 -6.09 -13.88 -12.37
N HIS A 54 -6.69 -12.74 -12.01
CA HIS A 54 -6.51 -11.48 -12.72
C HIS A 54 -5.48 -10.56 -12.06
N LEU A 55 -4.92 -10.94 -10.91
CA LEU A 55 -3.98 -10.12 -10.16
C LEU A 55 -2.57 -10.74 -10.20
N ASN A 56 -1.68 -10.06 -10.92
CA ASN A 56 -0.26 -10.42 -10.92
C ASN A 56 0.44 -9.75 -9.72
N SER A 57 0.91 -10.56 -8.77
CA SER A 57 1.69 -10.08 -7.64
C SER A 57 3.14 -9.87 -8.07
N ALA A 58 3.65 -8.64 -7.94
CA ALA A 58 5.06 -8.36 -8.18
C ALA A 58 5.94 -9.22 -7.25
N LYS A 59 6.97 -9.86 -7.83
CA LYS A 59 7.87 -10.77 -7.11
C LYS A 59 9.19 -10.07 -6.77
N THR A 60 9.74 -10.37 -5.60
CA THR A 60 11.09 -9.96 -5.20
C THR A 60 11.81 -11.11 -4.52
N SER A 61 13.13 -11.01 -4.40
CA SER A 61 13.95 -11.94 -3.64
C SER A 61 14.66 -11.20 -2.52
N LEU A 62 14.44 -11.65 -1.28
CA LEU A 62 15.08 -11.09 -0.10
C LEU A 62 15.77 -12.23 0.66
N ASN A 63 17.08 -12.09 0.91
CA ASN A 63 17.89 -13.11 1.58
C ASN A 63 17.78 -14.52 0.94
N GLY A 64 17.63 -14.58 -0.39
CA GLY A 64 17.49 -15.85 -1.13
C GLY A 64 16.10 -16.49 -1.03
N GLN A 65 15.11 -15.80 -0.46
CA GLN A 65 13.72 -16.23 -0.43
C GLN A 65 12.88 -15.43 -1.42
N ASP A 66 12.09 -16.15 -2.20
CA ASP A 66 11.10 -15.56 -3.08
C ASP A 66 9.91 -15.06 -2.27
N LEU A 67 9.60 -13.77 -2.40
CA LEU A 67 8.51 -13.08 -1.73
C LEU A 67 7.67 -12.32 -2.75
N TYR A 68 6.43 -12.06 -2.38
CA TYR A 68 5.45 -11.37 -3.21
C TYR A 68 5.02 -10.09 -2.53
N LEU A 69 5.02 -8.98 -3.26
CA LEU A 69 4.37 -7.76 -2.81
C LEU A 69 2.87 -7.96 -2.82
N HIS A 70 2.21 -7.61 -1.72
CA HIS A 70 0.76 -7.77 -1.62
C HIS A 70 0.01 -6.82 -2.56
N THR A 71 -1.00 -7.35 -3.26
CA THR A 71 -1.92 -6.54 -4.09
C THR A 71 -3.04 -5.90 -3.24
N SER A 72 -3.19 -6.39 -2.00
CA SER A 72 -4.13 -5.93 -0.98
C SER A 72 -3.69 -6.44 0.40
N PRO A 73 -3.87 -5.67 1.50
CA PRO A 73 -3.59 -6.15 2.86
C PRO A 73 -4.63 -7.15 3.39
N GLU A 74 -5.67 -7.47 2.60
CA GLU A 74 -6.85 -8.23 3.02
C GLU A 74 -6.53 -9.51 3.79
N PHE A 75 -5.61 -10.36 3.32
CA PHE A 75 -5.29 -11.61 4.02
C PHE A 75 -4.68 -11.38 5.40
N PHE A 76 -3.83 -10.37 5.55
CA PHE A 76 -3.26 -10.03 6.85
C PHE A 76 -4.30 -9.38 7.77
N MET A 77 -5.17 -8.51 7.23
CA MET A 77 -6.26 -7.91 7.99
C MET A 77 -7.29 -8.95 8.45
N LYS A 78 -7.63 -9.94 7.62
CA LYS A 78 -8.48 -11.08 8.02
C LYS A 78 -7.88 -11.88 9.18
N ARG A 79 -6.55 -12.04 9.22
CA ARG A 79 -5.86 -12.68 10.34
C ARG A 79 -5.93 -11.84 11.62
N LEU A 80 -5.86 -10.51 11.52
CA LEU A 80 -6.07 -9.62 12.67
C LEU A 80 -7.50 -9.71 13.20
N LEU A 81 -8.50 -9.73 12.31
CA LEU A 81 -9.90 -9.93 12.68
C LEU A 81 -10.08 -11.27 13.40
N ALA A 82 -9.52 -12.35 12.87
CA ALA A 82 -9.55 -13.67 13.51
C ALA A 82 -8.83 -13.70 14.87
N ALA A 83 -7.84 -12.82 15.08
CA ALA A 83 -7.14 -12.64 16.35
C ALA A 83 -7.86 -11.68 17.33
N GLY A 84 -9.04 -11.15 16.96
CA GLY A 84 -9.85 -10.32 17.83
C GLY A 84 -9.52 -8.83 17.82
N SER A 85 -8.95 -8.30 16.72
CA SER A 85 -8.62 -6.88 16.60
C SER A 85 -9.82 -5.93 16.70
N GLY A 86 -11.04 -6.43 16.46
CA GLY A 86 -12.22 -5.58 16.25
C GLY A 86 -12.13 -4.80 14.94
N ASP A 87 -12.80 -3.65 14.90
CA ASP A 87 -12.85 -2.79 13.72
C ASP A 87 -11.48 -2.17 13.43
N ILE A 88 -10.94 -2.43 12.24
CA ILE A 88 -9.61 -1.99 11.81
C ILE A 88 -9.65 -1.31 10.45
N TYR A 89 -8.71 -0.40 10.21
CA TYR A 89 -8.43 0.18 8.90
C TYR A 89 -6.91 0.29 8.66
N GLN A 90 -6.51 0.41 7.39
CA GLN A 90 -5.11 0.61 7.01
C GLN A 90 -5.04 1.52 5.78
N ILE A 91 -4.08 2.45 5.78
CA ILE A 91 -3.72 3.23 4.59
C ILE A 91 -2.32 2.79 4.14
N CYS A 92 -2.24 1.85 3.19
CA CYS A 92 -0.97 1.29 2.74
C CYS A 92 -0.72 1.47 1.24
N LYS A 93 0.50 1.15 0.82
CA LYS A 93 0.85 0.95 -0.59
C LYS A 93 0.58 -0.50 -0.96
N VAL A 94 0.00 -0.68 -2.13
CA VAL A 94 -0.22 -1.97 -2.77
C VAL A 94 0.44 -1.95 -4.13
N MET A 95 0.87 -3.11 -4.61
CA MET A 95 1.58 -3.24 -5.88
C MET A 95 0.85 -4.27 -6.73
N ARG A 96 0.60 -3.92 -7.99
CA ARG A 96 -0.01 -4.78 -9.00
C ARG A 96 0.88 -4.69 -10.23
N ASP A 97 1.30 -5.83 -10.76
CA ASP A 97 2.31 -5.88 -11.82
C ASP A 97 1.76 -5.49 -13.21
N ASP A 98 0.44 -5.27 -13.31
CA ASP A 98 -0.28 -4.92 -14.52
C ASP A 98 -0.69 -3.42 -14.61
N GLU A 99 -0.26 -2.58 -13.67
CA GLU A 99 -0.50 -1.12 -13.61
C GLU A 99 0.80 -0.31 -13.55
#